data_AF-A0A6L8U0M3-F1
#
_entry.id   AF-A0A6L8U0M3-F1
#
_cell.length_a   1.000
_cell.length_b   1.000
_cell.length_c   1.000
_cell.angle_alpha   90.00
_cell.angle_beta   90.00
_cell.angle_gamma   90.00
#
_symmetry.space_group_name_H-M   'P 1'
#
loop_
_entity.id
_entity.type
_entity.pdbx_description
1 polymer ?
#
loop_
_entity_poly.entity_id
_entity_poly.type
_entity_poly.pdbx_seq_one_letter_code
_entity_poly.pdbx_strand_id
1 'polypeptide(L)'
;MDFKFLADTVRNIILNTVKEWDSIYTENRPASLFSRSLFFPLVTLASISTFLGAFLFTNTELTNIYSLIAGIRYFIVMTIVVYGTALALREIMRSFGYRNDSGTAFKIVSVSVVPLLLCQIVSQLFESFIFVNILAFFGLYILYTGIERMISPSESDRIKIILAVLLVFFLLFILTGRIIAQISDKFYFSIFA
;
A
#
# COMPACT_ATOMS: atom_id res chain seq x y z
N MET A 1 15.76 10.33 3.37
CA MET A 1 14.47 10.46 2.66
C MET A 1 14.63 11.55 1.63
N ASP A 2 14.22 11.29 0.39
CA ASP A 2 14.21 12.31 -0.67
C ASP A 2 12.76 12.78 -0.87
N PHE A 3 12.43 13.94 -0.27
CA PHE A 3 11.08 14.50 -0.32
C PHE A 3 10.71 14.99 -1.72
N LYS A 4 11.71 15.40 -2.51
CA LYS A 4 11.47 15.82 -3.90
C LYS A 4 11.05 14.61 -4.73
N PHE A 5 11.76 13.49 -4.59
CA PHE A 5 11.38 12.23 -5.21
C PHE A 5 9.96 11.80 -4.81
N LEU A 6 9.60 11.89 -3.53
CA LEU A 6 8.26 11.55 -3.05
C LEU A 6 7.18 12.37 -3.78
N ALA A 7 7.30 13.70 -3.74
CA ALA A 7 6.28 14.60 -4.29
C ALA A 7 6.17 14.45 -5.82
N ASP A 8 7.31 14.38 -6.52
CA ASP A 8 7.34 14.24 -7.97
C ASP A 8 6.74 12.89 -8.40
N THR A 9 7.13 11.79 -7.76
CA THR A 9 6.62 10.44 -8.08
C THR A 9 5.11 10.36 -7.84
N VAL A 10 4.64 10.83 -6.68
CA VAL A 10 3.21 10.83 -6.33
C VAL A 10 2.41 11.67 -7.33
N ARG A 11 2.89 12.85 -7.68
CA ARG A 11 2.23 13.74 -8.64
C ARG A 11 2.20 13.12 -10.03
N ASN A 12 3.34 12.63 -10.51
CA ASN A 12 3.47 12.12 -11.87
C ASN A 12 2.72 10.79 -12.06
N ILE A 13 2.71 9.90 -11.07
CA ILE A 13 1.97 8.63 -11.20
C ILE A 13 0.46 8.86 -11.27
N ILE A 14 -0.05 9.92 -10.63
CA ILE A 14 -1.47 10.29 -10.66
C ILE A 14 -1.82 11.02 -11.95
N LEU A 15 -0.98 11.98 -12.38
CA LEU A 15 -1.29 12.83 -13.54
C LEU A 15 -0.89 12.20 -14.88
N ASN A 16 0.20 11.43 -14.92
CA ASN A 16 0.83 10.90 -16.13
C ASN A 16 1.39 9.48 -15.89
N THR A 17 0.53 8.55 -15.47
CA THR A 17 0.89 7.20 -15.01
C THR A 17 1.83 6.45 -15.98
N VAL A 18 1.50 6.43 -17.28
CA VAL A 18 2.30 5.70 -18.28
C VAL A 18 3.71 6.28 -18.42
N LYS A 19 3.81 7.61 -18.47
CA LYS A 19 5.09 8.32 -18.59
C LYS A 19 5.97 8.10 -17.35
N GLU A 20 5.36 8.08 -16.17
CA GLU A 20 6.08 7.82 -14.92
C GLU A 20 6.61 6.37 -14.88
N TRP A 21 5.82 5.39 -15.34
CA TRP A 21 6.32 4.01 -15.48
C TRP A 21 7.48 3.89 -16.46
N ASP A 22 7.42 4.57 -17.60
CA ASP A 22 8.53 4.61 -18.56
C ASP A 22 9.79 5.23 -17.93
N SER A 23 9.63 6.27 -17.11
CA SER A 23 10.73 6.88 -16.34
C SER A 23 11.31 5.90 -15.32
N ILE A 24 10.46 5.25 -14.51
CA ILE A 24 10.87 4.27 -13.49
C ILE A 24 11.63 3.10 -14.12
N TYR A 25 11.17 2.64 -15.29
CA TYR A 25 11.84 1.58 -16.05
C TYR A 25 13.20 2.04 -16.58
N THR A 26 13.27 3.22 -17.19
CA THR A 26 14.49 3.76 -17.83
C THR A 26 15.56 4.14 -16.80
N GLU A 27 15.17 4.80 -15.72
CA GLU A 27 16.10 5.23 -14.67
C GLU A 27 16.62 4.06 -13.83
N ASN A 28 15.92 2.92 -13.86
CA ASN A 28 16.26 1.68 -13.16
C ASN A 28 16.73 1.89 -11.70
N ARG A 29 16.08 2.81 -10.98
CA ARG A 29 16.45 3.13 -9.60
C ARG A 29 16.28 1.90 -8.68
N PRO A 30 17.08 1.76 -7.62
CA PRO A 30 16.98 0.60 -6.73
C PRO A 30 15.65 0.57 -5.96
N ALA A 31 15.11 -0.62 -5.70
CA ALA A 31 13.86 -0.78 -4.94
C ALA A 31 13.95 -0.22 -3.50
N SER A 32 15.15 -0.13 -2.94
CA SER A 32 15.40 0.50 -1.64
C SER A 32 15.02 1.99 -1.61
N LEU A 33 15.14 2.70 -2.74
CA LEU A 33 14.71 4.09 -2.86
C LEU A 33 13.19 4.19 -2.77
N PHE A 34 12.45 3.34 -3.49
CA PHE A 34 10.98 3.30 -3.42
C PHE A 34 10.50 2.94 -2.03
N SER A 35 11.15 1.99 -1.37
CA SER A 35 10.84 1.64 0.02
C SER A 35 11.04 2.84 0.96
N ARG A 36 12.25 3.43 0.98
CA ARG A 36 12.62 4.48 1.95
C ARG A 36 12.07 5.86 1.66
N SER A 37 11.90 6.23 0.39
CA SER A 37 11.53 7.58 -0.03
C SER A 37 10.11 7.70 -0.58
N LEU A 38 9.41 6.59 -0.86
CA LEU A 38 8.00 6.62 -1.30
C LEU A 38 7.09 5.91 -0.30
N PHE A 39 7.29 4.61 -0.11
CA PHE A 39 6.39 3.77 0.68
C PHE A 39 6.39 4.12 2.18
N PHE A 40 7.56 4.09 2.83
CA PHE A 40 7.66 4.35 4.28
C PHE A 40 7.14 5.73 4.71
N PRO A 41 7.48 6.84 4.01
CA PRO A 41 6.89 8.13 4.31
C PRO A 41 5.35 8.13 4.23
N LEU A 42 4.77 7.58 3.15
CA LEU A 42 3.32 7.58 2.94
C LEU A 42 2.58 6.71 3.97
N VAL A 43 3.08 5.51 4.25
CA VAL A 43 2.45 4.63 5.24
C VAL A 43 2.57 5.20 6.66
N THR A 44 3.68 5.89 6.97
CA THR A 44 3.83 6.61 8.24
C THR A 44 2.80 7.73 8.36
N LEU A 45 2.62 8.52 7.29
CA LEU A 45 1.62 9.59 7.28
C LEU A 45 0.19 9.06 7.43
N ALA A 46 -0.13 7.95 6.74
CA ALA A 46 -1.43 7.28 6.87
C ALA A 46 -1.64 6.70 8.29
N SER A 47 -0.58 6.15 8.90
CA SER A 47 -0.59 5.68 10.29
C SER A 47 -0.83 6.81 11.29
N ILE A 48 -0.18 7.96 11.10
CA ILE A 48 -0.40 9.15 11.94
C ILE A 48 -1.83 9.66 11.76
N SER A 49 -2.34 9.65 10.53
CA SER A 49 -3.72 10.05 10.23
C SER A 49 -4.73 9.13 10.92
N THR A 50 -4.47 7.82 10.93
CA THR A 50 -5.28 6.83 11.66
C THR A 50 -5.25 7.07 13.17
N PHE A 51 -4.06 7.33 13.73
CA PHE A 51 -3.93 7.69 15.14
C PHE A 51 -4.72 8.96 15.48
N LEU A 52 -4.56 10.02 14.70
CA LEU A 52 -5.23 11.30 14.94
C LEU A 52 -6.74 11.19 14.76
N GLY A 53 -7.20 10.50 13.73
CA GLY A 53 -8.62 10.23 13.52
C GLY A 53 -9.22 9.48 14.71
N ALA A 54 -8.57 8.39 15.12
CA ALA A 54 -9.00 7.64 16.30
C ALA A 54 -8.96 8.51 17.57
N PHE A 55 -7.95 9.33 17.76
CA PHE A 55 -7.82 10.20 18.93
C PHE A 55 -8.87 11.32 18.99
N LEU A 56 -9.23 11.90 17.85
CA LEU A 56 -10.17 13.01 17.78
C LEU A 56 -11.64 12.56 17.75
N PHE A 57 -11.93 11.39 17.16
CA PHE A 57 -13.30 10.96 16.88
C PHE A 57 -13.73 9.67 17.59
N THR A 58 -12.83 8.89 18.19
CA THR A 58 -13.25 7.70 18.96
C THR A 58 -13.82 8.12 20.30
N ASN A 59 -15.01 7.62 20.63
CA ASN A 59 -15.77 7.91 21.84
C ASN A 59 -14.91 7.87 23.13
N THR A 60 -15.25 8.80 24.04
CA THR A 60 -14.63 9.09 25.34
C THR A 60 -14.50 7.93 26.33
N GLU A 61 -15.00 6.73 26.00
CA GLU A 61 -14.94 5.55 26.88
C GLU A 61 -13.65 4.72 26.72
N LEU A 62 -12.98 4.78 25.56
CA LEU A 62 -11.68 4.12 25.37
C LEU A 62 -10.51 5.05 25.69
N THR A 63 -9.47 4.51 26.33
CA THR A 63 -8.28 5.27 26.71
C THR A 63 -7.53 5.74 25.45
N ASN A 64 -6.89 6.92 25.51
CA ASN A 64 -6.04 7.47 24.44
C ASN A 64 -4.96 6.49 23.90
N ILE A 65 -4.62 5.47 24.69
CA ILE A 65 -3.71 4.38 24.33
C ILE A 65 -4.25 3.53 23.17
N TYR A 66 -5.57 3.36 23.07
CA TYR A 66 -6.22 2.64 21.99
C TYR A 66 -5.97 3.30 20.63
N SER A 67 -6.05 4.63 20.55
CA SER A 67 -5.76 5.39 19.34
C SER A 67 -4.31 5.17 18.87
N LEU A 68 -3.35 5.10 19.80
CA LEU A 68 -1.95 4.81 19.48
C LEU A 68 -1.79 3.40 18.92
N ILE A 69 -2.44 2.41 19.54
CA ILE A 69 -2.47 1.02 19.05
C ILE A 69 -3.06 0.95 17.65
N ALA A 70 -4.12 1.71 17.36
CA ALA A 70 -4.74 1.75 16.03
C ALA A 70 -3.77 2.24 14.93
N GLY A 71 -3.02 3.31 15.20
CA GLY A 71 -1.98 3.80 14.28
C GLY A 71 -0.88 2.74 14.05
N ILE A 72 -0.31 2.20 15.12
CA ILE A 72 0.74 1.17 15.04
C ILE A 72 0.24 -0.06 14.27
N ARG A 73 -0.98 -0.51 14.55
CA ARG A 73 -1.64 -1.60 13.83
C ARG A 73 -1.72 -1.31 12.33
N TYR A 74 -2.17 -0.12 11.94
CA TYR A 74 -2.27 0.25 10.53
C TYR A 74 -0.91 0.19 9.83
N PHE A 75 0.13 0.74 10.47
CA PHE A 75 1.50 0.71 9.94
C PHE A 75 2.00 -0.72 9.70
N ILE A 76 1.83 -1.60 10.70
CA ILE A 76 2.26 -3.00 10.63
C ILE A 76 1.50 -3.75 9.53
N VAL A 77 0.16 -3.62 9.50
CA VAL A 77 -0.69 -4.30 8.51
C VAL A 77 -0.30 -3.87 7.10
N MET A 78 -0.22 -2.58 6.82
CA MET A 78 0.10 -2.09 5.47
C MET A 78 1.51 -2.50 5.03
N THR A 79 2.48 -2.51 5.94
CA THR A 79 3.83 -2.98 5.65
C THR A 79 3.82 -4.47 5.26
N ILE A 80 3.19 -5.33 6.06
CA ILE A 80 3.11 -6.77 5.78
C ILE A 80 2.38 -7.02 4.45
N VAL A 81 1.27 -6.32 4.21
CA VAL A 81 0.46 -6.50 3.00
C VAL A 81 1.25 -6.12 1.75
N VAL A 82 1.93 -4.98 1.74
CA VAL A 82 2.69 -4.52 0.55
C VAL A 82 3.88 -5.42 0.27
N TYR A 83 4.69 -5.76 1.27
CA TYR A 83 5.83 -6.65 1.10
C TYR A 83 5.39 -8.08 0.74
N GLY A 84 4.35 -8.60 1.40
CA GLY A 84 3.77 -9.91 1.11
C GLY A 84 3.20 -9.99 -0.30
N THR A 85 2.48 -8.95 -0.75
CA THR A 85 1.95 -8.87 -2.12
C THR A 85 3.08 -8.78 -3.15
N ALA A 86 4.16 -8.05 -2.87
CA ALA A 86 5.33 -8.00 -3.76
C ALA A 86 6.02 -9.35 -3.91
N LEU A 87 6.18 -10.10 -2.81
CA LEU A 87 6.72 -11.46 -2.83
C LEU A 87 5.80 -12.42 -3.61
N ALA A 88 4.49 -12.32 -3.39
CA ALA A 88 3.52 -13.12 -4.14
C ALA A 88 3.52 -12.78 -5.63
N LEU A 89 3.56 -11.49 -5.99
CA LEU A 89 3.66 -11.05 -7.38
C LEU A 89 4.91 -11.63 -8.05
N ARG A 90 6.07 -11.66 -7.37
CA ARG A 90 7.29 -12.31 -7.87
C ARG A 90 7.05 -13.79 -8.17
N GLU A 91 6.41 -14.54 -7.27
CA GLU A 91 6.19 -15.96 -7.46
C GLU A 91 5.14 -16.26 -8.53
N ILE A 92 4.09 -15.43 -8.62
CA ILE A 92 3.09 -15.46 -9.69
C ILE A 92 3.81 -15.26 -11.02
N MET A 93 4.57 -14.17 -11.19
CA MET A 93 5.33 -13.91 -12.41
C MET A 93 6.23 -15.08 -12.80
N ARG A 94 6.95 -15.67 -11.84
CA ARG A 94 7.81 -16.83 -12.05
C ARG A 94 7.02 -18.04 -12.56
N SER A 95 5.82 -18.28 -12.03
CA SER A 95 4.94 -19.37 -12.46
C SER A 95 4.47 -19.21 -13.91
N PHE A 96 4.35 -17.98 -14.41
CA PHE A 96 4.05 -17.65 -15.80
C PHE A 96 5.31 -17.57 -16.71
N GLY A 97 6.50 -17.88 -16.19
CA GLY A 97 7.75 -17.86 -16.95
C GLY A 97 8.42 -16.48 -17.09
N TYR A 98 7.88 -15.44 -16.44
CA TYR A 98 8.49 -14.11 -16.43
C TYR A 98 9.60 -14.04 -15.37
N ARG A 99 10.84 -13.86 -15.83
CA ARG A 99 12.02 -13.83 -14.96
C ARG A 99 12.30 -12.40 -14.48
N ASN A 100 11.61 -11.99 -13.42
CA ASN A 100 11.80 -10.68 -12.80
C ASN A 100 12.42 -10.78 -11.41
N ASP A 101 13.11 -9.71 -11.02
CA ASP A 101 13.69 -9.55 -9.69
C ASP A 101 12.62 -9.12 -8.66
N SER A 102 12.88 -9.43 -7.38
CA SER A 102 12.00 -9.01 -6.27
C SER A 102 11.85 -7.48 -6.19
N GLY A 103 12.86 -6.73 -6.65
CA GLY A 103 12.84 -5.28 -6.64
C GLY A 103 11.79 -4.73 -7.61
N THR A 104 11.71 -5.28 -8.81
CA THR A 104 10.66 -4.94 -9.79
C THR A 104 9.27 -5.23 -9.26
N ALA A 105 9.04 -6.42 -8.67
CA ALA A 105 7.75 -6.74 -8.06
C ALA A 105 7.37 -5.75 -6.95
N PHE A 106 8.33 -5.36 -6.11
CA PHE A 106 8.11 -4.38 -5.05
C PHE A 106 7.80 -2.98 -5.61
N LYS A 107 8.50 -2.52 -6.64
CA LYS A 107 8.21 -1.22 -7.30
C LYS A 107 6.76 -1.20 -7.80
N ILE A 108 6.34 -2.25 -8.51
CA ILE A 108 4.97 -2.38 -9.02
C ILE A 108 3.95 -2.22 -7.90
N VAL A 109 4.06 -3.01 -6.83
CA VAL A 109 3.08 -2.98 -5.73
C VAL A 109 3.14 -1.66 -4.94
N SER A 110 4.33 -1.17 -4.61
CA SER A 110 4.51 0.03 -3.79
C SER A 110 4.05 1.31 -4.48
N VAL A 111 4.17 1.41 -5.80
CA VAL A 111 3.66 2.55 -6.57
C VAL A 111 2.14 2.41 -6.77
N SER A 112 1.63 1.19 -6.98
CA SER A 112 0.19 0.95 -7.17
C SER A 112 -0.65 1.22 -5.92
N VAL A 113 -0.06 1.07 -4.73
CA VAL A 113 -0.75 1.36 -3.45
C VAL A 113 -0.78 2.85 -3.10
N VAL A 114 -0.09 3.72 -3.86
CA VAL A 114 -0.02 5.16 -3.57
C VAL A 114 -1.40 5.82 -3.50
N PRO A 115 -2.34 5.63 -4.47
CA PRO A 115 -3.67 6.24 -4.37
C PRO A 115 -4.43 5.76 -3.14
N LEU A 116 -4.31 4.47 -2.79
CA LEU A 116 -4.92 3.91 -1.59
C LEU A 116 -4.38 4.62 -0.34
N LEU A 117 -3.07 4.73 -0.18
CA LEU A 117 -2.47 5.40 0.98
C LEU A 117 -2.88 6.87 1.09
N LEU A 118 -2.96 7.59 -0.03
CA LEU A 118 -3.43 8.98 -0.05
C LEU A 118 -4.89 9.11 0.37
N CYS A 119 -5.77 8.23 -0.14
CA CYS A 119 -7.16 8.20 0.27
C CYS A 119 -7.28 7.91 1.77
N GLN A 120 -6.50 6.94 2.27
CA GLN A 120 -6.49 6.58 3.69
C GLN A 120 -5.99 7.72 4.58
N ILE A 121 -5.00 8.51 4.16
CA ILE A 121 -4.57 9.71 4.90
C ILE A 121 -5.76 10.65 5.14
N VAL A 122 -6.55 10.90 4.09
CA VAL A 122 -7.69 11.83 4.19
C VAL A 122 -8.87 11.20 4.94
N SER A 123 -9.27 9.98 4.60
CA SER A 123 -10.47 9.36 5.17
C SER A 123 -10.29 8.91 6.61
N GLN A 124 -9.06 8.53 7.01
CA GLN A 124 -8.78 8.16 8.40
C GLN A 124 -8.71 9.40 9.29
N LEU A 125 -8.21 10.53 8.76
CA LEU A 125 -8.18 11.78 9.51
C LEU A 125 -9.57 12.42 9.62
N PHE A 126 -10.38 12.33 8.58
CA PHE A 126 -11.74 12.88 8.53
C PHE A 126 -12.72 11.81 8.05
N GLU A 127 -13.48 11.23 8.98
CA GLU A 127 -14.43 10.15 8.69
C GLU A 127 -15.47 10.56 7.62
N SER A 128 -15.90 11.82 7.61
CA SER A 128 -16.82 12.39 6.61
C SER A 128 -16.31 12.27 5.16
N PHE A 129 -15.00 12.06 4.95
CA PHE A 129 -14.37 11.92 3.64
C PHE A 129 -14.20 10.45 3.20
N ILE A 130 -14.92 9.52 3.80
CA ILE A 130 -14.86 8.09 3.41
C ILE A 130 -15.13 7.85 1.91
N PHE A 131 -15.93 8.71 1.27
CA PHE A 131 -16.22 8.64 -0.17
C PHE A 131 -14.96 8.80 -1.04
N VAL A 132 -13.90 9.45 -0.54
CA VAL A 132 -12.63 9.62 -1.27
C VAL A 132 -11.98 8.26 -1.56
N ASN A 133 -12.29 7.21 -0.78
CA ASN A 133 -11.77 5.87 -1.03
C ASN A 133 -12.15 5.29 -2.40
N ILE A 134 -13.14 5.84 -3.10
CA ILE A 134 -13.40 5.44 -4.49
C ILE A 134 -12.22 5.76 -5.42
N LEU A 135 -11.41 6.79 -5.11
CA LEU A 135 -10.19 7.12 -5.86
C LEU A 135 -9.10 6.05 -5.66
N ALA A 136 -9.17 5.24 -4.60
CA ALA A 136 -8.20 4.16 -4.37
C ALA A 136 -8.24 3.11 -5.49
N PHE A 137 -9.38 2.95 -6.18
CA PHE A 137 -9.49 2.07 -7.35
C PHE A 137 -8.61 2.51 -8.52
N PHE A 138 -8.17 3.77 -8.57
CA PHE A 138 -7.15 4.21 -9.53
C PHE A 138 -5.83 3.44 -9.37
N GLY A 139 -5.54 2.91 -8.17
CA GLY A 139 -4.41 2.01 -7.95
C GLY A 139 -4.44 0.74 -8.82
N LEU A 140 -5.63 0.28 -9.24
CA LEU A 140 -5.76 -0.84 -10.19
C LEU A 140 -5.24 -0.47 -11.58
N TYR A 141 -5.51 0.75 -12.04
CA TYR A 141 -4.99 1.25 -13.31
C TYR A 141 -3.47 1.42 -13.27
N ILE A 142 -2.93 1.93 -12.16
CA ILE A 142 -1.48 2.01 -11.94
C ILE A 142 -0.84 0.61 -11.94
N LEU A 143 -1.48 -0.37 -11.31
CA LEU A 143 -1.02 -1.76 -11.30
C LEU A 143 -1.02 -2.37 -12.71
N TYR A 144 -2.11 -2.18 -13.45
CA TYR A 144 -2.27 -2.67 -14.81
C TYR A 144 -1.16 -2.14 -15.73
N THR A 145 -0.96 -0.82 -15.72
CA THR A 145 0.06 -0.14 -16.53
C THR A 145 1.48 -0.49 -16.07
N GLY A 146 1.71 -0.65 -14.77
CA GLY A 146 3.00 -1.05 -14.22
C GLY A 146 3.42 -2.46 -14.63
N ILE A 147 2.48 -3.42 -14.60
CA ILE A 147 2.72 -4.78 -15.08
C ILE A 147 3.04 -4.78 -16.58
N GLU A 148 2.28 -4.03 -17.37
CA GLU A 148 2.52 -3.90 -18.82
C GLU A 148 3.92 -3.35 -19.12
N ARG A 149 4.31 -2.26 -18.46
CA ARG A 149 5.59 -1.56 -18.75
C ARG A 149 6.82 -2.23 -18.16
N MET A 150 6.71 -2.81 -16.97
CA MET A 150 7.87 -3.41 -16.31
C MET A 150 8.10 -4.88 -16.66
N ILE A 151 7.05 -5.61 -17.05
CA ILE A 151 7.11 -7.05 -17.29
C ILE A 151 6.83 -7.39 -18.76
N SER A 152 6.01 -6.58 -19.44
CA SER A 152 5.58 -6.81 -20.82
C SER A 152 5.04 -8.22 -21.09
N PRO A 153 4.08 -8.72 -20.29
CA PRO A 153 3.50 -10.05 -20.49
C PRO A 153 2.56 -10.10 -21.71
N SER A 154 2.16 -11.31 -22.11
CA SER A 154 1.08 -11.48 -23.09
C SER A 154 -0.23 -10.88 -22.54
N GLU A 155 -1.15 -10.43 -23.39
CA GLU A 155 -2.40 -9.83 -22.91
C GLU A 155 -3.21 -10.78 -22.02
N SER A 156 -3.21 -12.08 -22.37
CA SER A 156 -3.91 -13.10 -21.62
C SER A 156 -3.30 -13.34 -20.23
N ASP A 157 -1.96 -13.27 -20.12
CA ASP A 157 -1.27 -13.47 -18.85
C ASP A 157 -1.30 -12.21 -18.00
N ARG A 158 -1.29 -11.02 -18.62
CA ARG A 158 -1.46 -9.73 -17.93
C ARG A 158 -2.70 -9.74 -17.04
N ILE A 159 -3.86 -10.10 -17.61
CA ILE A 159 -5.13 -10.11 -16.89
C ILE A 159 -5.10 -11.14 -15.75
N LYS A 160 -4.56 -12.34 -16.00
CA LYS A 160 -4.44 -13.40 -14.98
C LYS A 160 -3.53 -12.97 -13.82
N ILE A 161 -2.38 -12.35 -14.11
CA ILE A 161 -1.44 -11.86 -13.11
C ILE A 161 -2.10 -10.78 -12.26
N ILE A 162 -2.78 -9.81 -12.87
CA ILE A 162 -3.48 -8.74 -12.15
C ILE A 162 -4.53 -9.33 -11.21
N LEU A 163 -5.40 -10.22 -11.71
CA LEU A 163 -6.44 -10.85 -10.90
C LEU A 163 -5.84 -11.65 -9.73
N ALA A 164 -4.78 -12.43 -9.98
CA ALA A 164 -4.10 -13.19 -8.94
C ALA A 164 -3.48 -12.29 -7.87
N VAL A 165 -2.80 -11.22 -8.27
CA VAL A 165 -2.16 -10.26 -7.35
C VAL A 165 -3.19 -9.50 -6.53
N LEU A 166 -4.31 -9.10 -7.13
CA LEU A 166 -5.40 -8.45 -6.41
C LEU A 166 -6.02 -9.38 -5.38
N LEU A 167 -6.28 -10.64 -5.74
CA LEU A 167 -6.80 -11.64 -4.82
C LEU A 167 -5.84 -11.82 -3.64
N VAL A 168 -4.54 -11.95 -3.90
CA VAL A 168 -3.53 -12.06 -2.84
C VAL A 168 -3.49 -10.80 -1.97
N PHE A 169 -3.53 -9.60 -2.56
CA PHE A 169 -3.54 -8.35 -1.82
C PHE A 169 -4.74 -8.29 -0.85
N PHE A 170 -5.96 -8.57 -1.33
CA PHE A 170 -7.15 -8.58 -0.49
C PHE A 170 -7.10 -9.67 0.59
N LEU A 171 -6.62 -10.86 0.23
CA LEU A 171 -6.47 -11.97 1.18
C LEU A 171 -5.49 -11.60 2.30
N LEU A 172 -4.32 -11.08 1.95
CA LEU A 172 -3.32 -10.61 2.93
C LEU A 172 -3.87 -9.47 3.77
N PHE A 173 -4.58 -8.51 3.18
CA PHE A 173 -5.16 -7.39 3.89
C PHE A 173 -6.18 -7.83 4.93
N ILE A 174 -7.12 -8.72 4.56
CA ILE A 174 -8.14 -9.25 5.47
C ILE A 174 -7.51 -10.13 6.56
N LEU A 175 -6.65 -11.08 6.18
CA LEU A 175 -6.04 -12.01 7.14
C LEU A 175 -5.14 -11.27 8.14
N THR A 176 -4.21 -10.46 7.63
CA THR A 176 -3.28 -9.70 8.49
C THR A 176 -4.06 -8.69 9.34
N GLY A 177 -5.03 -8.00 8.76
CA GLY A 177 -5.90 -7.08 9.48
C GLY A 177 -6.62 -7.74 10.65
N ARG A 178 -7.18 -8.94 10.44
CA ARG A 178 -7.87 -9.72 11.49
C ARG A 178 -6.92 -10.23 12.56
N ILE A 179 -5.79 -10.82 12.17
CA ILE A 179 -4.81 -11.38 13.11
C ILE A 179 -4.24 -10.28 14.00
N ILE A 180 -3.80 -9.17 13.40
CA ILE A 180 -3.22 -8.05 14.17
C ILE A 180 -4.28 -7.41 15.06
N ALA A 181 -5.53 -7.24 14.60
CA ALA A 181 -6.61 -6.75 15.45
C ALA A 181 -6.81 -7.64 16.69
N GLN A 182 -6.92 -8.96 16.52
CA GLN A 182 -7.09 -9.89 17.63
C GLN A 182 -5.94 -9.85 18.64
N ILE A 183 -4.71 -9.69 18.17
CA ILE A 183 -3.53 -9.58 19.03
C ILE A 183 -3.55 -8.25 19.78
N SER A 184 -3.80 -7.15 19.08
CA SER A 184 -3.87 -5.80 19.65
C SER A 184 -4.98 -5.67 20.70
N ASP A 185 -6.16 -6.21 20.42
CA ASP A 185 -7.31 -6.14 21.33
C ASP A 185 -7.05 -6.97 22.59
N LYS A 186 -6.56 -8.22 22.44
CA LYS A 186 -6.18 -9.05 23.59
C LYS A 186 -5.12 -8.39 24.45
N PHE A 187 -4.11 -7.78 23.84
CA PHE A 187 -3.06 -7.05 24.55
C PHE A 187 -3.63 -5.85 25.31
N TYR A 188 -4.49 -5.07 24.68
CA TYR A 188 -5.12 -3.90 25.31
C TYR A 188 -5.96 -4.31 26.53
N PHE A 189 -6.87 -5.28 26.38
CA PHE A 189 -7.74 -5.73 27.48
C PHE A 189 -6.99 -6.48 28.58
N SER A 190 -5.85 -7.12 28.29
CA SER A 190 -5.06 -7.79 29.33
C SER A 190 -4.31 -6.82 30.25
N ILE A 191 -4.07 -5.58 29.81
CA ILE A 191 -3.23 -4.60 30.53
C ILE A 191 -4.07 -3.46 31.10
N PHE A 192 -5.14 -3.06 30.41
CA PHE A 192 -5.90 -1.85 30.70
C PHE A 192 -7.35 -2.07 31.14
N ALA A 193 -7.84 -3.32 31.15
CA ALA A 193 -9.14 -3.71 31.72
C ALA A 193 -8.93 -4.63 32.93
#